data_AF-O62316-F1
#
_entry.id   AF-O62316-F1
#
_cell.length_a   1.000
_cell.length_b   1.000
_cell.length_c   1.000
_cell.angle_alpha   90.00
_cell.angle_beta   90.00
_cell.angle_gamma   90.00
#
_symmetry.space_group_name_H-M   'P 1'
#
loop_
_entity.id
_entity.type
_entity.pdbx_description
1 polymer ?
#
loop_
_entity_poly.entity_id
_entity_poly.type
_entity_poly.pdbx_seq_one_letter_code
_entity_poly.pdbx_strand_id
1 'polypeptide(L)'
;MPIQVETIGYYHRDSELNITPNLLPKVLNENKKYLEDPTLPFPYVDVQLKVPDNGGGEKHMESVLSYLNQMGWPNKKKPDFVTNRHTITTIATTGFSSKEQAQRLLIFRYSGVIFLLKSSEFDDLTPDILNYAIKFEHFFKKTSDEEPVGGDGTVRKAVFKATIPRGNEHPYSVLYSGEMDAIYDEESREHVELKVFVNGLDNYKWKFRSCWMYWQAFFSNVPTLVIGSRTGKEYQSISKHIPGFSLYKVEKLERDSIPSTAAAKHAQRMGDRPFPPKIWSVAAGERHLRVFLQLVKETAISDGDCFVLSRNGERSRWIIERDEESVAEFRKVIVKSMPK
;
A
#
# COMPACT_ATOMS: atom_id res chain seq x y z
N MET A 1 -18.87 -12.16 -8.99
CA MET A 1 -18.76 -10.85 -8.33
C MET A 1 -17.27 -10.55 -8.14
N PRO A 2 -16.78 -9.33 -8.46
CA PRO A 2 -15.42 -8.89 -8.15
C PRO A 2 -15.28 -8.50 -6.67
N ILE A 3 -14.05 -8.29 -6.20
CA ILE A 3 -13.82 -7.72 -4.87
C ILE A 3 -14.40 -6.29 -4.82
N GLN A 4 -15.04 -5.94 -3.71
CA GLN A 4 -15.51 -4.57 -3.45
C GLN A 4 -14.73 -3.98 -2.28
N VAL A 5 -14.33 -2.71 -2.40
CA VAL A 5 -13.62 -1.98 -1.33
C VAL A 5 -14.43 -0.74 -0.98
N GLU A 6 -14.63 -0.53 0.32
CA GLU A 6 -15.27 0.67 0.87
C GLU A 6 -14.33 1.36 1.86
N THR A 7 -14.34 2.70 1.86
CA THR A 7 -13.69 3.51 2.89
C THR A 7 -14.63 3.63 4.09
N ILE A 8 -14.19 3.17 5.25
CA ILE A 8 -14.96 3.13 6.51
C ILE A 8 -14.77 4.38 7.35
N GLY A 9 -13.58 4.98 7.29
CA GLY A 9 -13.24 6.15 8.08
C GLY A 9 -11.77 6.50 7.96
N TYR A 10 -11.35 7.48 8.75
CA TYR A 10 -10.00 8.04 8.73
C TYR A 10 -9.48 8.25 10.13
N TYR A 11 -8.17 8.31 10.27
CA TYR A 11 -7.52 8.73 11.49
C TYR A 11 -6.12 9.27 11.20
N HIS A 12 -5.65 10.13 12.09
CA HIS A 12 -4.27 10.58 12.13
C HIS A 12 -3.54 9.84 13.23
N ARG A 13 -2.26 9.53 12.99
CA ARG A 13 -1.40 8.86 13.95
C ARG A 13 -0.09 9.63 14.10
N ASP A 14 0.19 10.09 15.31
CA ASP A 14 1.42 10.82 15.63
C ASP A 14 2.65 9.89 15.71
N SER A 15 3.81 10.45 16.05
CA SER A 15 5.07 9.70 16.20
C SER A 15 5.11 8.80 17.44
N GLU A 16 4.20 9.00 18.40
CA GLU A 16 4.05 8.20 19.63
C GLU A 16 3.03 7.05 19.45
N LEU A 17 2.49 6.87 18.24
CA LEU A 17 1.43 5.91 17.90
C LEU A 17 0.05 6.22 18.51
N ASN A 18 -0.16 7.42 19.07
CA ASN A 18 -1.51 7.85 19.45
C ASN A 18 -2.31 8.13 18.19
N ILE A 19 -3.61 7.78 18.22
CA ILE A 19 -4.50 8.02 17.09
C ILE A 19 -5.61 8.99 17.45
N THR A 20 -5.93 9.88 16.51
CA THR A 20 -7.11 10.75 16.55
C THR A 20 -8.03 10.38 15.39
N PRO A 21 -9.24 9.83 15.66
CA PRO A 21 -10.15 9.36 14.61
C PRO A 21 -10.88 10.52 13.93
N ASN A 22 -11.46 10.24 12.78
CA ASN A 22 -12.32 11.14 11.98
C ASN A 22 -11.61 12.39 11.42
N LEU A 23 -10.28 12.35 11.29
CA LEU A 23 -9.50 13.39 10.62
C LEU A 23 -9.15 12.99 9.19
N LEU A 24 -9.46 13.86 8.23
CA LEU A 24 -9.25 13.59 6.80
C LEU A 24 -7.76 13.62 6.40
N PRO A 25 -7.37 12.91 5.32
CA PRO A 25 -6.08 13.12 4.67
C PRO A 25 -5.91 14.56 4.19
N LYS A 26 -4.68 14.95 3.85
CA LYS A 26 -4.44 16.29 3.28
C LYS A 26 -5.12 16.41 1.91
N VAL A 27 -5.63 17.59 1.62
CA VAL A 27 -6.19 17.93 0.31
C VAL A 27 -5.05 18.31 -0.65
N LEU A 28 -5.18 17.95 -1.93
CA LEU A 28 -4.27 18.46 -2.96
C LEU A 28 -4.39 20.00 -3.04
N ASN A 29 -3.24 20.68 -2.97
CA ASN A 29 -3.15 22.13 -3.06
C ASN A 29 -3.27 22.62 -4.51
N GLU A 30 -3.03 23.91 -4.74
CA GLU A 30 -3.12 24.57 -6.04
C GLU A 30 -2.21 24.00 -7.12
N ASN A 31 -1.19 23.21 -6.76
CA ASN A 31 -0.33 22.53 -7.74
C ASN A 31 -1.06 21.40 -8.48
N LYS A 32 -2.28 21.02 -8.07
CA LYS A 32 -3.14 20.14 -8.88
C LYS A 32 -3.46 20.71 -10.27
N LYS A 33 -3.29 22.03 -10.49
CA LYS A 33 -3.36 22.66 -11.81
C LYS A 33 -2.48 21.97 -12.87
N TYR A 34 -1.33 21.42 -12.48
CA TYR A 34 -0.44 20.68 -13.40
C TYR A 34 -0.98 19.31 -13.82
N LEU A 35 -1.98 18.80 -13.09
CA LEU A 35 -2.71 17.57 -13.42
C LEU A 35 -3.95 17.86 -14.26
N GLU A 36 -4.53 19.05 -14.10
CA GLU A 36 -5.72 19.53 -14.80
C GLU A 36 -5.38 20.07 -16.19
N ASP A 37 -4.24 20.75 -16.31
CA ASP A 37 -3.68 21.22 -17.58
C ASP A 37 -2.23 20.72 -17.75
N PRO A 38 -2.03 19.58 -18.45
CA PRO A 38 -0.71 19.05 -18.75
C PRO A 38 0.14 19.92 -19.70
N THR A 39 -0.43 20.99 -20.29
CA THR A 39 0.30 21.92 -21.16
C THR A 39 1.05 22.99 -20.38
N LEU A 40 0.71 23.20 -19.10
CA LEU A 40 1.41 24.14 -18.24
C LEU A 40 2.89 23.76 -18.08
N PRO A 41 3.82 24.73 -18.15
CA PRO A 41 5.21 24.50 -17.82
C PRO A 41 5.34 24.01 -16.37
N PHE A 42 5.88 22.80 -16.20
CA PHE A 42 6.06 22.21 -14.88
C PHE A 42 7.34 22.78 -14.21
N PRO A 43 7.28 23.25 -12.95
CA PRO A 43 8.45 23.76 -12.26
C PRO A 43 9.43 22.61 -11.94
N TYR A 44 10.73 22.83 -12.12
CA TYR A 44 11.71 21.85 -11.68
C TYR A 44 11.81 21.87 -10.15
N VAL A 45 11.31 20.81 -9.50
CA VAL A 45 11.37 20.66 -8.05
C VAL A 45 12.51 19.72 -7.70
N ASP A 46 13.55 20.21 -7.02
CA ASP A 46 14.58 19.34 -6.46
C ASP A 46 13.98 18.43 -5.41
N VAL A 47 13.93 17.12 -5.69
CA VAL A 47 13.41 16.09 -4.78
C VAL A 47 14.51 15.41 -3.95
N GLN A 48 15.76 15.88 -4.01
CA GLN A 48 16.81 15.39 -3.14
C GLN A 48 16.57 15.89 -1.71
N LEU A 49 16.20 14.99 -0.80
CA LEU A 49 16.12 15.30 0.62
C LEU A 49 16.56 14.09 1.45
N LYS A 50 17.39 14.38 2.45
CA LYS A 50 17.65 13.48 3.57
C LYS A 50 16.82 13.97 4.75
N VAL A 51 15.60 13.45 4.88
CA VAL A 51 14.80 13.61 6.09
C VAL A 51 14.79 12.29 6.82
N PRO A 52 14.93 12.29 8.16
CA PRO A 52 14.67 11.10 8.95
C PRO A 52 13.24 10.61 8.70
N ASP A 53 13.05 9.30 8.71
CA ASP A 53 11.70 8.73 8.76
C ASP A 53 11.12 8.97 10.16
N ASN A 54 10.48 10.13 10.35
CA ASN A 54 9.82 10.51 11.60
C ASN A 54 8.49 9.77 11.79
N GLY A 55 8.07 8.98 10.79
CA GLY A 55 6.83 8.24 10.82
C GLY A 55 6.84 7.08 11.80
N GLY A 56 7.90 6.83 12.59
CA GLY A 56 7.92 5.84 13.68
C GLY A 56 7.20 4.55 13.27
N GLY A 57 7.74 3.84 12.29
CA GLY A 57 7.03 2.77 11.57
C GLY A 57 6.31 1.78 12.49
N GLU A 58 5.10 1.38 12.09
CA GLU A 58 4.30 0.39 12.82
C GLU A 58 4.83 -1.02 12.62
N LYS A 59 5.01 -1.76 13.72
CA LYS A 59 5.48 -3.15 13.67
C LYS A 59 4.34 -4.17 13.72
N HIS A 60 3.24 -3.82 14.40
CA HIS A 60 2.19 -4.78 14.75
C HIS A 60 0.76 -4.30 14.46
N MET A 61 0.59 -3.29 13.61
CA MET A 61 -0.72 -2.68 13.28
C MET A 61 -1.35 -1.93 14.46
N GLU A 62 -0.53 -1.38 15.35
CA GLU A 62 -0.90 -0.71 16.59
C GLU A 62 -1.99 0.36 16.37
N SER A 63 -1.84 1.17 15.31
CA SER A 63 -2.74 2.29 15.06
C SER A 63 -4.14 1.85 14.63
N VAL A 64 -4.27 0.81 13.82
CA VAL A 64 -5.59 0.30 13.40
C VAL A 64 -6.26 -0.44 14.53
N LEU A 65 -5.52 -1.16 15.37
CA LEU A 65 -6.08 -1.79 16.56
C LEU A 65 -6.58 -0.73 17.56
N SER A 66 -5.82 0.35 17.74
CA SER A 66 -6.25 1.51 18.54
C SER A 66 -7.50 2.18 17.96
N TYR A 67 -7.57 2.38 16.64
CA TYR A 67 -8.77 2.86 15.96
C TYR A 67 -9.99 1.96 16.21
N LEU A 68 -9.84 0.65 16.07
CA LEU A 68 -10.93 -0.31 16.28
C LEU A 68 -11.38 -0.36 17.74
N ASN A 69 -10.47 -0.16 18.69
CA ASN A 69 -10.81 -0.04 20.10
C ASN A 69 -11.67 1.20 20.38
N GLN A 70 -11.32 2.35 19.80
CA GLN A 70 -12.05 3.61 20.00
C GLN A 70 -13.39 3.65 19.26
N MET A 71 -13.42 3.17 18.01
CA MET A 71 -14.58 3.30 17.13
C MET A 71 -15.50 2.07 17.14
N GLY A 72 -15.01 0.94 17.66
CA GLY A 72 -15.67 -0.35 17.58
C GLY A 72 -15.70 -0.93 16.15
N TRP A 73 -16.42 -2.03 16.00
CA TRP A 73 -16.57 -2.68 14.70
C TRP A 73 -17.52 -1.90 13.78
N PRO A 74 -17.21 -1.77 12.48
CA PRO A 74 -18.09 -1.11 11.52
C PRO A 74 -19.48 -1.77 11.51
N ASN A 75 -20.53 -0.96 11.64
CA ASN A 75 -21.92 -1.44 11.73
C ASN A 75 -22.15 -2.49 12.84
N LYS A 76 -21.32 -2.50 13.89
CA LYS A 76 -21.33 -3.50 14.98
C LYS A 76 -21.15 -4.94 14.52
N LYS A 77 -20.55 -5.17 13.35
CA LYS A 77 -20.31 -6.51 12.78
C LYS A 77 -18.81 -6.81 12.76
N LYS A 78 -18.42 -7.91 13.41
CA LYS A 78 -17.03 -8.41 13.38
C LYS A 78 -16.65 -8.80 11.95
N PRO A 79 -15.48 -8.37 11.43
CA PRO A 79 -14.96 -8.89 10.17
C PRO A 79 -14.44 -10.32 10.33
N ASP A 80 -14.24 -11.04 9.24
CA ASP A 80 -13.54 -12.32 9.27
C ASP A 80 -12.05 -12.12 9.53
N PHE A 81 -11.48 -11.08 8.91
CA PHE A 81 -10.05 -10.79 8.95
C PHE A 81 -9.76 -9.33 9.29
N VAL A 82 -8.68 -9.08 10.03
CA VAL A 82 -8.11 -7.75 10.27
C VAL A 82 -6.65 -7.72 9.85
N THR A 83 -6.24 -6.74 9.05
CA THR A 83 -4.86 -6.64 8.57
C THR A 83 -4.45 -5.19 8.23
N ASN A 84 -3.35 -5.00 7.51
CA ASN A 84 -2.96 -3.73 6.90
C ASN A 84 -2.93 -3.84 5.38
N ARG A 85 -2.98 -2.69 4.68
CA ARG A 85 -2.94 -2.63 3.22
C ARG A 85 -1.73 -3.37 2.65
N HIS A 86 -0.57 -3.21 3.28
CA HIS A 86 0.67 -3.82 2.80
C HIS A 86 0.56 -5.35 2.71
N THR A 87 -0.01 -5.98 3.74
CA THR A 87 -0.18 -7.45 3.81
C THR A 87 -1.15 -7.94 2.74
N ILE A 88 -2.33 -7.31 2.58
CA ILE A 88 -3.32 -7.74 1.58
C ILE A 88 -2.83 -7.51 0.14
N THR A 89 -2.14 -6.39 -0.13
CA THR A 89 -1.48 -6.15 -1.43
C THR A 89 -0.39 -7.19 -1.70
N THR A 90 0.40 -7.57 -0.68
CA THR A 90 1.44 -8.60 -0.78
C THR A 90 0.83 -9.94 -1.18
N ILE A 91 -0.28 -10.34 -0.56
CA ILE A 91 -1.00 -11.58 -0.89
C ILE A 91 -1.51 -11.55 -2.34
N ALA A 92 -2.16 -10.47 -2.77
CA ALA A 92 -2.72 -10.34 -4.13
C ALA A 92 -1.64 -10.32 -5.22
N THR A 93 -0.44 -9.80 -4.90
CA THR A 93 0.71 -9.72 -5.81
C THR A 93 1.60 -10.97 -5.82
N THR A 94 1.28 -11.97 -4.98
CA THR A 94 2.11 -13.18 -4.81
C THR A 94 2.42 -13.85 -6.15
N GLY A 95 3.70 -14.11 -6.41
CA GLY A 95 4.17 -14.78 -7.62
C GLY A 95 4.31 -13.86 -8.85
N PHE A 96 4.01 -12.56 -8.73
CA PHE A 96 4.17 -11.58 -9.82
C PHE A 96 5.37 -10.65 -9.65
N SER A 97 6.07 -10.68 -8.50
CA SER A 97 7.29 -9.91 -8.30
C SER A 97 8.49 -10.55 -9.01
N SER A 98 9.42 -9.72 -9.51
CA SER A 98 10.66 -10.21 -10.16
C SER A 98 11.67 -10.81 -9.20
N LYS A 99 11.67 -10.35 -7.95
CA LYS A 99 12.36 -11.02 -6.85
C LYS A 99 11.27 -11.77 -6.11
N GLU A 100 11.26 -13.08 -6.21
CA GLU A 100 10.42 -13.89 -5.35
C GLU A 100 11.02 -13.82 -3.94
N GLN A 101 10.72 -12.72 -3.25
CA GLN A 101 11.17 -12.49 -1.88
C GLN A 101 10.49 -13.50 -0.97
N ALA A 102 11.23 -13.99 0.01
CA ALA A 102 10.64 -14.77 1.08
C ALA A 102 9.53 -13.93 1.74
N GLN A 103 8.35 -14.51 1.84
CA GLN A 103 7.21 -13.92 2.53
C GLN A 103 6.99 -14.69 3.81
N ARG A 104 6.79 -13.95 4.91
CA ARG A 104 6.40 -14.50 6.21
C ARG A 104 5.21 -13.70 6.72
N LEU A 105 4.11 -14.39 7.00
CA LEU A 105 2.87 -13.83 7.51
C LEU A 105 2.57 -14.43 8.87
N LEU A 106 2.33 -13.58 9.86
CA LEU A 106 1.87 -13.93 11.20
C LEU A 106 0.34 -13.98 11.20
N ILE A 107 -0.20 -15.01 11.83
CA ILE A 107 -1.64 -15.25 11.94
C ILE A 107 -1.97 -15.48 13.41
N PHE A 108 -2.96 -14.73 13.91
CA PHE A 108 -3.50 -14.93 15.24
C PHE A 108 -5.02 -14.82 15.21
N ARG A 109 -5.72 -15.81 15.77
CA ARG A 109 -7.18 -15.77 15.91
C ARG A 109 -7.59 -15.37 17.32
N TYR A 110 -8.46 -14.37 17.43
CA TYR A 110 -8.92 -13.82 18.70
C TYR A 110 -10.37 -13.30 18.61
N SER A 111 -11.22 -13.73 19.54
CA SER A 111 -12.63 -13.34 19.63
C SER A 111 -13.40 -13.56 18.31
N GLY A 112 -13.10 -14.67 17.62
CA GLY A 112 -13.69 -15.05 16.33
C GLY A 112 -13.14 -14.32 15.09
N VAL A 113 -12.18 -13.40 15.25
CA VAL A 113 -11.56 -12.62 14.16
C VAL A 113 -10.13 -13.13 13.91
N ILE A 114 -9.72 -13.23 12.65
CA ILE A 114 -8.35 -13.64 12.28
C ILE A 114 -7.52 -12.42 11.92
N PHE A 115 -6.45 -12.16 12.65
CA PHE A 115 -5.53 -11.06 12.41
C PHE A 115 -4.34 -11.53 11.58
N LEU A 116 -3.98 -10.75 10.56
CA LEU A 116 -2.92 -11.06 9.61
C LEU A 116 -1.90 -9.94 9.55
N LEU A 117 -0.61 -10.28 9.57
CA LEU A 117 0.48 -9.31 9.47
C LEU A 117 1.66 -9.89 8.72
N LYS A 118 2.13 -9.22 7.68
CA LYS A 118 3.44 -9.53 7.09
C LYS A 118 4.56 -9.13 8.05
N SER A 119 5.44 -10.08 8.36
CA SER A 119 6.63 -9.82 9.19
C SER A 119 7.62 -8.92 8.42
N SER A 120 8.17 -7.94 9.12
CA SER A 120 9.18 -7.01 8.61
C SER A 120 10.61 -7.56 8.64
N GLU A 121 10.81 -8.81 9.08
CA GLU A 121 12.14 -9.46 9.14
C GLU A 121 12.95 -9.38 7.83
N PHE A 122 12.28 -9.15 6.70
CA PHE A 122 12.89 -9.00 5.38
C PHE A 122 12.86 -7.58 4.81
N ASP A 123 12.22 -6.62 5.49
CA ASP A 123 12.03 -5.26 5.00
C ASP A 123 13.18 -4.31 5.46
N ASP A 124 13.93 -4.66 6.51
CA ASP A 124 14.97 -3.81 7.15
C ASP A 124 16.29 -3.63 6.35
N LEU A 125 16.35 -4.02 5.07
CA LEU A 125 17.60 -3.99 4.28
C LEU A 125 17.71 -2.89 3.23
N THR A 126 17.04 -1.75 3.41
CA THR A 126 17.29 -0.57 2.54
C THR A 126 17.78 0.64 3.35
N PRO A 127 19.10 0.90 3.40
CA PRO A 127 19.67 2.05 4.10
C PRO A 127 19.31 3.36 3.39
N ASP A 128 19.01 4.41 4.17
CA ASP A 128 18.99 5.85 3.82
C ASP A 128 18.71 6.17 2.34
N ILE A 129 17.71 5.51 1.75
CA ILE A 129 17.32 5.80 0.37
C ILE A 129 16.68 7.18 0.44
N LEU A 130 17.30 8.15 -0.24
CA LEU A 130 16.71 9.46 -0.56
C LEU A 130 15.20 9.30 -0.77
N ASN A 131 14.40 9.82 0.17
CA ASN A 131 12.97 9.63 0.14
C ASN A 131 12.35 10.70 -0.76
N TYR A 132 12.45 10.46 -2.07
CA TYR A 132 11.91 11.35 -3.10
C TYR A 132 10.39 11.55 -2.96
N ALA A 133 9.68 10.60 -2.36
CA ALA A 133 8.23 10.67 -2.19
C ALA A 133 7.83 11.80 -1.25
N ILE A 134 8.56 12.02 -0.14
CA ILE A 134 8.22 13.07 0.83
C ILE A 134 8.20 14.47 0.18
N LYS A 135 9.19 14.81 -0.64
CA LYS A 135 9.20 16.12 -1.32
C LYS A 135 8.12 16.22 -2.40
N PHE A 136 7.88 15.13 -3.13
CA PHE A 136 6.81 15.07 -4.12
C PHE A 136 5.43 15.27 -3.48
N GLU A 137 5.19 14.57 -2.38
CA GLU A 137 4.02 14.71 -1.53
C GLU A 137 3.88 16.12 -0.97
N HIS A 138 4.95 16.68 -0.41
CA HIS A 138 4.94 18.03 0.14
C HIS A 138 4.59 19.08 -0.93
N PHE A 139 5.12 18.96 -2.15
CA PHE A 139 4.78 19.86 -3.27
C PHE A 139 3.28 19.92 -3.54
N PHE A 140 2.57 18.80 -3.45
CA PHE A 140 1.13 18.72 -3.68
C PHE A 140 0.26 18.94 -2.44
N LYS A 141 0.82 18.94 -1.23
CA LYS A 141 0.04 18.90 0.03
C LYS A 141 0.35 20.02 1.01
N LYS A 142 1.39 20.82 0.79
CA LYS A 142 1.70 21.94 1.67
C LYS A 142 0.54 22.94 1.69
N THR A 143 0.21 23.47 2.87
CA THR A 143 -0.86 24.48 3.03
C THR A 143 -0.33 25.90 3.17
N SER A 144 0.99 26.07 3.31
CA SER A 144 1.69 27.35 3.38
C SER A 144 3.11 27.18 2.84
N ASP A 145 3.78 28.28 2.47
CA ASP A 145 5.16 28.23 2.00
C ASP A 145 6.17 27.95 3.11
N GLU A 146 5.77 28.19 4.37
CA GLU A 146 6.56 27.97 5.57
C GLU A 146 6.44 26.54 6.13
N GLU A 147 5.55 25.71 5.58
CA GLU A 147 5.38 24.34 6.06
C GLU A 147 6.69 23.53 5.84
N PRO A 148 7.27 22.89 6.88
CA PRO A 148 8.49 22.12 6.72
C PRO A 148 8.26 20.83 5.91
N VAL A 149 9.22 20.47 5.08
CA VAL A 149 9.19 19.20 4.35
C VAL A 149 9.30 18.03 5.33
N GLY A 150 8.40 17.05 5.21
CA GLY A 150 8.24 15.95 6.17
C GLY A 150 7.18 16.22 7.24
N GLY A 151 6.70 17.47 7.34
CA GLY A 151 5.59 17.86 8.19
C GLY A 151 5.84 17.66 9.69
N ASP A 152 4.77 17.39 10.41
CA ASP A 152 4.66 17.24 11.85
C ASP A 152 4.93 15.80 12.36
N GLY A 153 5.32 14.89 11.47
CA GLY A 153 5.42 13.45 11.80
C GLY A 153 4.08 12.72 11.88
N THR A 154 2.96 13.41 11.60
CA THR A 154 1.64 12.79 11.56
C THR A 154 1.47 11.96 10.30
N VAL A 155 1.18 10.67 10.47
CA VAL A 155 0.79 9.76 9.39
C VAL A 155 -0.72 9.74 9.27
N ARG A 156 -1.24 9.92 8.06
CA ARG A 156 -2.68 10.08 7.78
C ARG A 156 -3.18 8.79 7.16
N LYS A 157 -4.14 8.13 7.79
CA LYS A 157 -4.57 6.78 7.42
C LYS A 157 -6.06 6.72 7.18
N ALA A 158 -6.44 5.86 6.25
CA ALA A 158 -7.82 5.47 6.02
C ALA A 158 -8.02 4.02 6.48
N VAL A 159 -9.23 3.72 6.95
CA VAL A 159 -9.69 2.37 7.28
C VAL A 159 -10.61 1.91 6.16
N PHE A 160 -10.37 0.71 5.68
CA PHE A 160 -11.04 0.11 4.53
C PHE A 160 -11.64 -1.23 4.91
N LYS A 161 -12.75 -1.55 4.26
CA LYS A 161 -13.32 -2.90 4.29
C LYS A 161 -13.36 -3.44 2.86
N ALA A 162 -12.78 -4.62 2.68
CA ALA A 162 -12.91 -5.38 1.44
C ALA A 162 -13.92 -6.51 1.63
N THR A 163 -14.86 -6.63 0.69
CA THR A 163 -15.79 -7.76 0.58
C THR A 163 -15.30 -8.67 -0.54
N ILE A 164 -14.87 -9.88 -0.18
CA ILE A 164 -14.19 -10.81 -1.10
C ILE A 164 -15.12 -11.99 -1.40
N PRO A 165 -15.59 -12.15 -2.66
CA PRO A 165 -16.58 -13.16 -3.01
C PRO A 165 -16.06 -14.60 -2.91
N ARG A 166 -16.92 -15.52 -2.44
CA ARG A 166 -16.61 -16.95 -2.29
C ARG A 166 -17.52 -17.83 -3.16
N GLY A 167 -17.86 -17.35 -4.36
CA GLY A 167 -18.84 -18.03 -5.22
C GLY A 167 -20.22 -17.97 -4.59
N ASN A 168 -20.77 -19.13 -4.23
CA ASN A 168 -22.11 -19.27 -3.63
C ASN A 168 -22.09 -19.14 -2.09
N GLU A 169 -20.92 -19.05 -1.47
CA GLU A 169 -20.80 -18.86 -0.03
C GLU A 169 -20.81 -17.39 0.38
N HIS A 170 -21.06 -17.13 1.66
CA HIS A 170 -20.99 -15.79 2.23
C HIS A 170 -19.59 -15.18 1.97
N PRO A 171 -19.50 -13.95 1.46
CA PRO A 171 -18.21 -13.33 1.14
C PRO A 171 -17.38 -13.10 2.41
N TYR A 172 -16.06 -13.13 2.30
CA TYR A 172 -15.20 -12.71 3.40
C TYR A 172 -15.26 -11.21 3.58
N SER A 173 -15.31 -10.77 4.85
CA SER A 173 -15.11 -9.37 5.23
C SER A 173 -13.70 -9.17 5.78
N VAL A 174 -12.89 -8.36 5.10
CA VAL A 174 -11.52 -8.02 5.53
C VAL A 174 -11.44 -6.54 5.87
N LEU A 175 -11.11 -6.23 7.12
CA LEU A 175 -10.92 -4.86 7.59
C LEU A 175 -9.43 -4.54 7.67
N TYR A 176 -9.00 -3.39 7.20
CA TYR A 176 -7.59 -3.02 7.22
C TYR A 176 -7.41 -1.52 7.17
N SER A 177 -6.19 -1.06 7.44
CA SER A 177 -5.83 0.35 7.22
C SER A 177 -4.64 0.50 6.29
N GLY A 178 -4.55 1.68 5.67
CA GLY A 178 -3.41 2.09 4.87
C GLY A 178 -3.20 3.59 4.99
N GLU A 179 -1.95 4.02 4.86
CA GLU A 179 -1.62 5.43 4.70
C GLU A 179 -2.28 6.00 3.45
N MET A 180 -2.83 7.20 3.56
CA MET A 180 -3.45 7.90 2.45
C MET A 180 -2.68 9.17 2.16
N ASP A 181 -2.13 9.27 0.95
CA ASP A 181 -1.26 10.38 0.60
C ASP A 181 -2.06 11.68 0.58
N ALA A 182 -3.20 11.71 -0.13
CA ALA A 182 -4.08 12.87 -0.23
C ALA A 182 -5.54 12.50 -0.59
N ILE A 183 -6.40 13.51 -0.51
CA ILE A 183 -7.69 13.57 -1.23
C ILE A 183 -7.68 14.69 -2.27
N TYR A 184 -8.41 14.54 -3.37
CA TYR A 184 -8.40 15.51 -4.48
C TYR A 184 -8.95 16.88 -4.08
N ASP A 185 -10.08 16.87 -3.37
CA ASP A 185 -10.75 18.03 -2.78
C ASP A 185 -11.66 17.56 -1.62
N GLU A 186 -12.18 18.50 -0.83
CA GLU A 186 -13.02 18.19 0.35
C GLU A 186 -14.43 17.69 0.00
N GLU A 187 -14.92 18.01 -1.20
CA GLU A 187 -16.28 17.71 -1.68
C GLU A 187 -16.34 16.27 -2.22
N SER A 188 -15.48 15.95 -3.19
CA SER A 188 -15.38 14.61 -3.79
C SER A 188 -14.78 13.60 -2.81
N ARG A 189 -13.84 14.04 -1.96
CA ARG A 189 -13.01 13.20 -1.09
C ARG A 189 -12.37 12.03 -1.84
N GLU A 190 -12.14 12.19 -3.14
CA GLU A 190 -11.51 11.16 -3.95
C GLU A 190 -10.09 10.91 -3.43
N HIS A 191 -9.79 9.67 -3.07
CA HIS A 191 -8.45 9.30 -2.65
C HIS A 191 -7.46 9.41 -3.80
N VAL A 192 -6.30 10.01 -3.54
CA VAL A 192 -5.22 10.13 -4.51
C VAL A 192 -3.95 9.51 -3.95
N GLU A 193 -3.28 8.70 -4.76
CA GLU A 193 -1.99 8.11 -4.42
C GLU A 193 -0.88 8.77 -5.25
N LEU A 194 0.18 9.24 -4.57
CA LEU A 194 1.30 9.98 -5.13
C LEU A 194 2.49 9.04 -5.26
N LYS A 195 2.99 8.82 -6.49
CA LYS A 195 4.20 8.01 -6.72
C LYS A 195 5.19 8.78 -7.56
N VAL A 196 6.48 8.68 -7.23
CA VAL A 196 7.55 9.31 -7.99
C VAL A 196 8.57 8.28 -8.48
N PHE A 197 8.91 8.35 -9.77
CA PHE A 197 9.84 7.42 -10.41
C PHE A 197 10.90 8.15 -11.23
N VAL A 198 12.12 7.58 -11.23
CA VAL A 198 13.14 7.97 -12.21
C VAL A 198 12.57 7.75 -13.61
N ASN A 199 12.54 8.79 -14.43
CA ASN A 199 12.05 8.78 -15.81
C ASN A 199 10.56 8.39 -15.96
N GLY A 200 9.75 8.50 -14.90
CA GLY A 200 8.32 8.19 -14.95
C GLY A 200 8.00 6.71 -15.22
N LEU A 201 6.88 6.46 -15.90
CA LEU A 201 6.36 5.13 -16.22
C LEU A 201 6.97 4.51 -17.49
N ASP A 202 8.24 4.12 -17.42
CA ASP A 202 8.91 3.38 -18.49
C ASP A 202 8.49 1.89 -18.56
N ASN A 203 8.99 1.17 -19.56
CA ASN A 203 8.73 -0.27 -19.75
C ASN A 203 9.10 -1.12 -18.53
N TYR A 204 10.10 -0.72 -17.74
CA TYR A 204 10.47 -1.44 -16.52
C TYR A 204 9.38 -1.27 -15.45
N LYS A 205 8.87 -0.05 -15.22
CA LYS A 205 7.81 0.16 -14.22
C LYS A 205 6.53 -0.58 -14.63
N TRP A 206 6.17 -0.54 -15.91
CA TRP A 206 5.02 -1.28 -16.42
C TRP A 206 5.16 -2.80 -16.26
N LYS A 207 6.33 -3.39 -16.51
CA LYS A 207 6.49 -4.85 -16.41
C LYS A 207 6.68 -5.35 -14.97
N PHE A 208 7.29 -4.56 -14.10
CA PHE A 208 7.73 -5.01 -12.78
C PHE A 208 7.03 -4.38 -11.58
N ARG A 209 6.37 -3.22 -11.77
CA ARG A 209 5.72 -2.47 -10.67
C ARG A 209 4.21 -2.34 -10.84
N SER A 210 3.68 -2.50 -12.05
CA SER A 210 2.25 -2.30 -12.34
C SER A 210 1.31 -3.15 -11.49
N CYS A 211 1.64 -4.43 -11.23
CA CYS A 211 0.81 -5.30 -10.39
C CYS A 211 0.66 -4.73 -8.97
N TRP A 212 1.79 -4.34 -8.37
CA TRP A 212 1.82 -3.73 -7.04
C TRP A 212 1.11 -2.38 -7.03
N MET A 213 1.37 -1.51 -8.00
CA MET A 213 0.71 -0.21 -8.10
C MET A 213 -0.82 -0.36 -8.21
N TYR A 214 -1.29 -1.30 -9.04
CA TYR A 214 -2.72 -1.58 -9.18
C TYR A 214 -3.33 -2.05 -7.86
N TRP A 215 -2.77 -3.10 -7.24
CA TRP A 215 -3.35 -3.67 -6.02
C TRP A 215 -3.26 -2.73 -4.83
N GLN A 216 -2.21 -1.91 -4.74
CA GLN A 216 -2.11 -0.88 -3.71
C GLN A 216 -3.19 0.18 -3.86
N ALA A 217 -3.38 0.72 -5.07
CA ALA A 217 -4.43 1.70 -5.35
C ALA A 217 -5.83 1.09 -5.16
N PHE A 218 -6.05 -0.13 -5.64
CA PHE A 218 -7.31 -0.86 -5.50
C PHE A 218 -7.72 -1.03 -4.03
N PHE A 219 -6.83 -1.56 -3.19
CA PHE A 219 -7.11 -1.71 -1.75
C PHE A 219 -7.10 -0.37 -1.00
N SER A 220 -6.58 0.70 -1.57
CA SER A 220 -6.72 2.05 -1.00
C SER A 220 -7.98 2.77 -1.46
N ASN A 221 -8.84 2.11 -2.25
CA ASN A 221 -9.98 2.73 -2.92
C ASN A 221 -9.58 4.01 -3.70
N VAL A 222 -8.38 4.01 -4.29
CA VAL A 222 -7.84 5.09 -5.10
C VAL A 222 -8.21 4.83 -6.56
N PRO A 223 -9.03 5.68 -7.21
CA PRO A 223 -9.27 5.59 -8.65
C PRO A 223 -8.10 6.17 -9.45
N THR A 224 -7.44 7.21 -8.95
CA THR A 224 -6.44 7.98 -9.68
C THR A 224 -5.09 7.99 -8.96
N LEU A 225 -4.03 7.55 -9.63
CA LEU A 225 -2.66 7.75 -9.17
C LEU A 225 -2.07 8.99 -9.85
N VAL A 226 -1.32 9.79 -9.11
CA VAL A 226 -0.54 10.91 -9.65
C VAL A 226 0.93 10.51 -9.68
N ILE A 227 1.48 10.46 -10.89
CA ILE A 227 2.84 9.97 -11.12
C ILE A 227 3.78 11.12 -11.42
N GLY A 228 4.75 11.33 -10.53
CA GLY A 228 5.87 12.22 -10.71
C GLY A 228 7.00 11.57 -11.50
N SER A 229 7.47 12.23 -12.56
CA SER A 229 8.68 11.86 -13.29
C SER A 229 9.85 12.72 -12.81
N ARG A 230 10.89 12.07 -12.30
CA ARG A 230 12.11 12.76 -11.84
C ARG A 230 13.35 12.30 -12.59
N THR A 231 14.37 13.16 -12.64
CA THR A 231 15.70 12.80 -13.13
C THR A 231 16.45 11.92 -12.12
N GLY A 232 17.49 11.23 -12.60
CA GLY A 232 18.43 10.47 -11.78
C GLY A 232 19.52 11.34 -11.13
N LYS A 233 20.54 10.71 -10.56
CA LYS A 233 21.73 11.41 -10.03
C LYS A 233 22.51 12.12 -11.14
N GLU A 234 22.65 11.46 -12.29
CA GLU A 234 23.32 12.00 -13.47
C GLU A 234 22.30 12.58 -14.46
N TYR A 235 22.72 13.57 -15.25
CA TYR A 235 21.99 14.23 -16.37
C TYR A 235 21.55 13.28 -17.51
N GLN A 236 21.57 11.95 -17.31
CA GLN A 236 21.32 10.94 -18.34
C GLN A 236 19.83 10.70 -18.66
N SER A 237 18.92 11.57 -18.24
CA SER A 237 17.48 11.43 -18.51
C SER A 237 16.93 12.55 -19.38
N ILE A 238 16.62 12.24 -20.64
CA ILE A 238 15.75 12.96 -21.59
C ILE A 238 16.19 14.38 -22.00
N SER A 239 16.89 15.14 -21.15
CA SER A 239 17.43 16.46 -21.46
C SER A 239 18.61 16.78 -20.55
N LYS A 240 19.77 17.13 -21.14
CA LYS A 240 20.96 17.59 -20.41
C LYS A 240 20.73 18.92 -19.67
N HIS A 241 19.55 19.54 -19.82
CA HIS A 241 19.21 20.84 -19.25
C HIS A 241 18.44 20.74 -17.93
N ILE A 242 17.99 19.56 -17.52
CA ILE A 242 17.24 19.38 -16.26
C ILE A 242 18.22 18.92 -15.18
N PRO A 243 18.33 19.61 -14.02
CA PRO A 243 19.22 19.20 -12.95
C PRO A 243 18.95 17.77 -12.45
N GLY A 244 19.96 17.15 -11.84
CA GLY A 244 19.80 15.86 -11.16
C GLY A 244 18.73 15.91 -10.07
N PHE A 245 18.10 14.78 -9.79
CA PHE A 245 17.04 14.62 -8.79
C PHE A 245 15.89 15.65 -8.89
N SER A 246 15.59 16.16 -10.09
CA SER A 246 14.51 17.13 -10.30
C SER A 246 13.25 16.44 -10.80
N LEU A 247 12.12 16.68 -10.13
CA LEU A 247 10.79 16.43 -10.68
C LEU A 247 10.58 17.38 -11.87
N TYR A 248 10.18 16.84 -13.02
CA TYR A 248 10.06 17.63 -14.26
C TYR A 248 8.72 17.44 -14.99
N LYS A 249 7.92 16.46 -14.58
CA LYS A 249 6.61 16.18 -15.15
C LYS A 249 5.74 15.45 -14.14
N VAL A 250 4.43 15.69 -14.21
CA VAL A 250 3.41 14.89 -13.53
C VAL A 250 2.39 14.38 -14.53
N GLU A 251 1.76 13.25 -14.24
CA GLU A 251 0.66 12.70 -15.04
C GLU A 251 -0.35 11.96 -14.16
N LYS A 252 -1.62 12.00 -14.54
CA LYS A 252 -2.67 11.16 -13.95
C LYS A 252 -2.59 9.76 -14.57
N LEU A 253 -2.75 8.74 -13.73
CA LEU A 253 -2.86 7.35 -14.13
C LEU A 253 -4.12 6.76 -13.50
N GLU A 254 -5.12 6.50 -14.33
CA GLU A 254 -6.35 5.81 -13.93
C GLU A 254 -6.02 4.38 -13.52
N ARG A 255 -6.36 3.99 -12.28
CA ARG A 255 -6.10 2.65 -11.72
C ARG A 255 -6.62 1.56 -12.65
N ASP A 256 -7.83 1.72 -13.17
CA ASP A 256 -8.50 0.68 -13.97
C ASP A 256 -7.89 0.52 -15.37
N SER A 257 -7.10 1.50 -15.82
CA SER A 257 -6.30 1.41 -17.06
C SER A 257 -4.98 0.64 -16.89
N ILE A 258 -4.53 0.42 -15.64
CA ILE A 258 -3.23 -0.20 -15.35
C ILE A 258 -3.14 -1.62 -15.92
N PRO A 259 -4.12 -2.53 -15.70
CA PRO A 259 -3.99 -3.92 -16.17
C PRO A 259 -3.85 -4.04 -17.69
N SER A 260 -4.66 -3.32 -18.46
CA SER A 260 -4.63 -3.35 -19.92
C SER A 260 -3.34 -2.72 -20.47
N THR A 261 -2.91 -1.60 -19.89
CA THR A 261 -1.64 -0.95 -20.26
C THR A 261 -0.44 -1.83 -19.93
N ALA A 262 -0.42 -2.47 -18.76
CA ALA A 262 0.63 -3.40 -18.37
C ALA A 262 0.71 -4.61 -19.31
N ALA A 263 -0.43 -5.18 -19.70
CA ALA A 263 -0.49 -6.28 -20.66
C ALA A 263 0.06 -5.87 -22.05
N ALA A 264 -0.34 -4.70 -22.56
CA ALA A 264 0.17 -4.16 -23.83
C ALA A 264 1.68 -3.92 -23.78
N LYS A 265 2.20 -3.36 -22.67
CA LYS A 265 3.64 -3.16 -22.45
C LYS A 265 4.40 -4.46 -22.31
N HIS A 266 3.79 -5.50 -21.73
CA HIS A 266 4.40 -6.81 -21.60
C HIS A 266 4.59 -7.48 -22.97
N ALA A 267 3.58 -7.39 -23.84
CA ALA A 267 3.59 -7.91 -25.22
C ALA A 267 4.68 -7.29 -26.11
N GLN A 268 5.15 -6.08 -25.79
CA GLN A 268 6.31 -5.49 -26.46
C GLN A 268 7.58 -6.27 -26.07
N ARG A 269 8.28 -6.86 -27.06
CA ARG A 269 9.57 -7.55 -26.83
C ARG A 269 10.53 -6.61 -26.09
N MET A 270 11.05 -7.07 -24.96
CA MET A 270 12.35 -6.57 -24.50
C MET A 270 13.39 -7.39 -25.23
N GLY A 271 14.54 -6.79 -25.59
CA GLY A 271 15.71 -7.59 -25.94
C GLY A 271 16.03 -8.63 -24.85
N ASP A 272 16.98 -9.52 -25.13
CA ASP A 272 17.30 -10.72 -24.34
C ASP A 272 17.55 -10.42 -22.85
N ARG A 273 16.50 -10.38 -22.03
CA ARG A 273 16.59 -10.50 -20.58
C ARG A 273 16.20 -11.92 -20.18
N PRO A 274 16.98 -12.59 -19.32
CA PRO A 274 16.79 -14.00 -19.02
C PRO A 274 15.50 -14.30 -18.24
N PHE A 275 14.88 -13.31 -17.59
CA PHE A 275 13.68 -13.52 -16.77
C PHE A 275 12.63 -12.43 -17.02
N PRO A 276 11.75 -12.58 -18.02
CA PRO A 276 10.56 -11.72 -18.10
C PRO A 276 9.69 -11.96 -16.86
N PRO A 277 9.12 -10.91 -16.25
CA PRO A 277 8.21 -11.09 -15.13
C PRO A 277 6.96 -11.86 -15.60
N LYS A 278 6.35 -12.64 -14.72
CA LYS A 278 5.10 -13.34 -15.05
C LYS A 278 4.02 -12.31 -15.39
N ILE A 279 3.26 -12.57 -16.45
CA ILE A 279 2.09 -11.75 -16.79
C ILE A 279 1.09 -11.89 -15.64
N TRP A 280 0.67 -10.75 -15.09
CA TRP A 280 -0.33 -10.70 -14.03
C TRP A 280 -1.68 -10.27 -14.60
N SER A 281 -2.75 -10.63 -13.91
CA SER A 281 -4.10 -10.15 -14.20
C SER A 281 -4.86 -9.92 -12.89
N VAL A 282 -5.90 -9.09 -12.95
CA VAL A 282 -6.78 -8.83 -11.81
C VAL A 282 -7.39 -10.14 -11.29
N ALA A 283 -7.96 -10.96 -12.19
CA ALA A 283 -8.55 -12.24 -11.83
C ALA A 283 -7.58 -13.20 -11.13
N ALA A 284 -6.29 -13.19 -11.52
CA ALA A 284 -5.29 -14.02 -10.87
C ALA A 284 -4.96 -13.55 -9.45
N GLY A 285 -4.84 -12.23 -9.22
CA GLY A 285 -4.66 -11.68 -7.87
C GLY A 285 -5.89 -11.86 -6.98
N GLU A 286 -7.10 -11.71 -7.51
CA GLU A 286 -8.35 -12.04 -6.79
C GLU A 286 -8.39 -13.52 -6.38
N ARG A 287 -7.94 -14.42 -7.27
CA ARG A 287 -7.85 -15.84 -6.96
C ARG A 287 -6.80 -16.12 -5.88
N HIS A 288 -5.62 -15.48 -5.95
CA HIS A 288 -4.58 -15.65 -4.93
C HIS A 288 -5.09 -15.25 -3.55
N LEU A 289 -5.78 -14.12 -3.45
CA LEU A 289 -6.35 -13.65 -2.19
C LEU A 289 -7.45 -14.59 -1.69
N ARG A 290 -8.37 -15.03 -2.54
CA ARG A 290 -9.43 -15.98 -2.16
C ARG A 290 -8.89 -17.31 -1.63
N VAL A 291 -7.94 -17.91 -2.36
CA VAL A 291 -7.31 -19.18 -1.98
C VAL A 291 -6.54 -19.01 -0.67
N PHE A 292 -5.82 -17.90 -0.50
CA PHE A 292 -5.09 -17.62 0.73
C PHE A 292 -6.03 -17.47 1.93
N LEU A 293 -7.09 -16.66 1.82
CA LEU A 293 -8.02 -16.46 2.94
C LEU A 293 -8.78 -17.73 3.30
N GLN A 294 -9.13 -18.57 2.31
CA GLN A 294 -9.71 -19.89 2.56
C GLN A 294 -8.75 -20.77 3.36
N LEU A 295 -7.50 -20.87 2.91
CA LEU A 295 -6.45 -21.64 3.59
C LEU A 295 -6.30 -21.20 5.05
N VAL A 296 -6.28 -19.89 5.30
CA VAL A 296 -6.17 -19.35 6.66
C VAL A 296 -7.40 -19.66 7.50
N LYS A 297 -8.62 -19.50 6.94
CA LYS A 297 -9.87 -19.78 7.66
C LYS A 297 -9.99 -21.25 8.07
N GLU A 298 -9.49 -22.16 7.22
CA GLU A 298 -9.42 -23.60 7.48
C GLU A 298 -8.31 -23.97 8.47
N THR A 299 -7.29 -23.13 8.61
CA THR A 299 -6.14 -23.39 9.50
C THR A 299 -6.39 -22.86 10.92
N ALA A 300 -6.79 -21.59 11.05
CA ALA A 300 -7.02 -20.93 12.33
C ALA A 300 -8.50 -21.07 12.75
N ILE A 301 -8.85 -22.22 13.32
CA ILE A 301 -10.23 -22.62 13.63
C ILE A 301 -10.65 -22.18 15.03
N SER A 302 -9.73 -22.13 15.99
CA SER A 302 -9.99 -21.83 17.39
C SER A 302 -9.38 -20.50 17.81
N ASP A 303 -10.02 -19.80 18.73
CA ASP A 303 -9.42 -18.63 19.36
C ASP A 303 -8.17 -19.04 20.14
N GLY A 304 -7.08 -18.28 20.00
CA GLY A 304 -5.75 -18.65 20.51
C GLY A 304 -4.82 -19.23 19.46
N ASP A 305 -5.34 -19.68 18.31
CA ASP A 305 -4.53 -20.23 17.23
C ASP A 305 -3.48 -19.23 16.73
N CYS A 306 -2.21 -19.65 16.75
CA CYS A 306 -1.05 -18.87 16.31
C CYS A 306 -0.30 -19.62 15.22
N PHE A 307 -0.21 -19.05 14.02
CA PHE A 307 0.46 -19.67 12.89
C PHE A 307 1.38 -18.69 12.18
N VAL A 308 2.44 -19.24 11.59
CA VAL A 308 3.30 -18.57 10.62
C VAL A 308 3.05 -19.22 9.27
N LEU A 309 2.71 -18.39 8.28
CA LEU A 309 2.67 -18.79 6.88
C LEU A 309 3.90 -18.26 6.18
N SER A 310 4.70 -19.15 5.63
CA SER A 310 5.92 -18.79 4.92
C SER A 310 5.91 -19.29 3.48
N ARG A 311 6.57 -18.54 2.61
CA ARG A 311 6.79 -18.91 1.21
C ARG A 311 8.13 -18.37 0.76
N ASN A 312 8.98 -19.22 0.21
CA ASN A 312 10.19 -18.81 -0.50
C ASN A 312 9.92 -18.80 -2.01
N GLY A 313 10.78 -18.16 -2.79
CA GLY A 313 10.53 -18.04 -4.22
C GLY A 313 10.43 -19.36 -4.96
N GLU A 314 11.27 -20.31 -4.59
CA GLU A 314 11.29 -21.65 -5.19
C GLU A 314 9.98 -22.43 -4.99
N ARG A 315 9.18 -22.13 -3.94
CA ARG A 315 7.95 -22.85 -3.64
C ARG A 315 6.71 -22.07 -4.11
N SER A 316 5.83 -22.77 -4.83
CA SER A 316 4.54 -22.24 -5.25
C SER A 316 3.49 -22.22 -4.15
N ARG A 317 3.68 -23.01 -3.08
CA ARG A 317 2.72 -23.21 -1.98
C ARG A 317 3.19 -22.54 -0.69
N TRP A 318 2.23 -22.10 0.11
CA TRP A 318 2.46 -21.64 1.48
C TRP A 318 2.76 -22.83 2.39
N ILE A 319 3.77 -22.68 3.25
CA ILE A 319 4.06 -23.58 4.36
C ILE A 319 3.35 -23.01 5.57
N ILE A 320 2.67 -23.85 6.33
CA ILE A 320 1.94 -23.47 7.54
C ILE A 320 2.61 -24.15 8.72
N GLU A 321 3.02 -23.35 9.69
CA GLU A 321 3.63 -23.83 10.93
C GLU A 321 2.90 -23.20 12.11
N ARG A 322 2.55 -24.02 13.10
CA ARG A 322 2.10 -23.49 14.39
C ARG A 322 3.32 -22.96 15.12
N ASP A 323 3.32 -21.68 15.44
CA ASP A 323 4.48 -20.98 15.99
C ASP A 323 3.99 -19.86 16.92
N GLU A 324 3.90 -20.17 18.21
CA GLU A 324 3.44 -19.22 19.23
C GLU A 324 4.50 -18.19 19.60
N GLU A 325 5.79 -18.53 19.42
CA GLU A 325 6.92 -17.68 19.79
C GLU A 325 7.03 -16.50 18.83
N SER A 326 7.03 -16.76 17.52
CA SER A 326 7.14 -15.71 16.51
C SER A 326 5.89 -14.83 16.43
N VAL A 327 4.74 -15.34 16.87
CA VAL A 327 3.48 -14.59 16.92
C VAL A 327 3.27 -13.88 18.26
N ALA A 328 4.11 -14.11 19.27
CA ALA A 328 3.88 -13.69 20.65
C ALA A 328 3.66 -12.18 20.83
N GLU A 329 4.54 -11.34 20.27
CA GLU A 329 4.41 -9.87 20.39
C GLU A 329 3.19 -9.35 19.61
N PHE A 330 2.95 -9.87 18.41
CA PHE A 330 1.76 -9.52 17.62
C PHE A 330 0.46 -9.89 18.36
N ARG A 331 0.39 -11.10 18.92
CA ARG A 331 -0.70 -11.56 19.80
C ARG A 331 -0.90 -10.62 20.98
N LYS A 332 0.17 -10.24 21.68
CA LYS A 332 0.12 -9.36 22.85
C LYS A 332 -0.46 -7.99 22.51
N VAL A 333 -0.07 -7.40 21.38
CA VAL A 333 -0.63 -6.12 20.90
C VAL A 333 -2.14 -6.25 20.63
N ILE A 334 -2.58 -7.33 19.99
CA ILE A 334 -4.01 -7.57 19.71
C ILE A 334 -4.82 -7.74 21.00
N VAL A 335 -4.38 -8.61 21.90
CA VAL A 335 -5.10 -8.88 23.17
C VAL A 335 -5.18 -7.62 24.05
N LYS A 336 -4.16 -6.78 24.02
CA LYS A 336 -4.16 -5.49 24.76
C LYS A 336 -5.13 -4.47 24.16
N SER A 337 -5.25 -4.44 22.83
CA SER A 337 -5.98 -3.38 22.12
C SER A 337 -7.44 -3.71 21.89
N MET A 338 -7.79 -4.99 21.74
CA MET A 338 -9.14 -5.39 21.40
C MET A 338 -9.94 -5.71 22.67
N PRO A 339 -11.15 -5.15 22.83
CA PRO A 339 -12.03 -5.56 23.92
C PRO A 339 -12.34 -7.06 23.83
N LYS A 340 -12.48 -7.71 25.00
CA LYS A 340 -12.73 -9.15 25.13
C LYS A 340 -14.07 -9.55 24.49
#